data_AF-A0A7Y9WXW0-F1
#
_entry.id   AF-A0A7Y9WXW0-F1
#
_cell.length_a   1.000
_cell.length_b   1.000
_cell.length_c   1.000
_cell.angle_alpha   90.00
_cell.angle_beta   90.00
_cell.angle_gamma   90.00
#
_symmetry.space_group_name_H-M   'P 1'
#
loop_
_entity.id
_entity.type
_entity.pdbx_description
1 polymer ?
#
loop_
_entity_poly.entity_id
_entity_poly.type
_entity_poly.pdbx_seq_one_letter_code
_entity_poly.pdbx_strand_id
1 'polypeptide(L)'
;MSTLLTQLPALLGVLVGTLGTILATSLADRARWRRSQSVRWDERRLDAYVDYAHALKESHSVALRMTADLRPGSHSHPIDREDGLARLASSDARRTIVWENLLLLGDESTVAAAAVWRDAVWQVERLARGIIEPPQDVSRLLTSVNEARDGYYRAARRSLGVRGGSVEQSPALQQRFSTDRP
;
A
#
# COMPACT_ATOMS: atom_id res chain seq x y z
N MET A 1 4.13 67.36 30.39
CA MET A 1 5.15 66.37 29.97
C MET A 1 5.22 65.14 30.89
N SER A 2 4.11 64.78 31.57
CA SER A 2 4.02 63.71 32.58
C SER A 2 3.10 62.56 32.14
N THR A 3 2.13 62.81 31.25
CA THR A 3 1.10 61.85 30.81
C THR A 3 1.66 60.68 29.99
N LEU A 4 2.67 60.91 29.16
CA LEU A 4 3.34 59.85 28.38
C LEU A 4 4.11 58.89 29.29
N LEU A 5 4.80 59.42 30.31
CA LEU A 5 5.53 58.60 31.29
C LEU A 5 4.59 57.75 32.14
N THR A 6 3.38 58.23 32.44
CA THR A 6 2.37 57.45 33.20
C THR A 6 1.71 56.35 32.36
N GLN A 7 1.67 56.49 31.03
CA GLN A 7 1.04 55.53 30.12
C GLN A 7 2.02 54.48 29.56
N LEU A 8 3.33 54.68 29.72
CA LEU A 8 4.36 53.71 29.30
C LEU A 8 4.10 52.28 29.80
N PRO A 9 3.74 52.04 31.07
CA PRO A 9 3.48 50.68 31.54
C PRO A 9 2.31 50.01 30.82
N ALA A 10 1.24 50.77 30.54
CA ALA A 10 0.07 50.28 29.82
C ALA A 10 0.39 49.97 28.35
N LEU A 11 1.15 50.85 27.68
CA LEU A 11 1.59 50.63 26.30
C LEU A 11 2.53 49.42 26.18
N LEU A 12 3.44 49.24 27.14
CA LEU A 12 4.30 48.06 27.21
C LEU A 12 3.48 46.78 27.43
N GLY A 13 2.47 46.82 28.31
CA GLY A 13 1.56 45.70 28.54
C GLY A 13 0.79 45.28 27.28
N VAL A 14 0.27 46.25 26.52
CA VAL A 14 -0.41 45.99 25.24
C VAL A 14 0.57 45.44 24.20
N LEU A 15 1.78 46.01 24.10
CA LEU A 15 2.80 45.52 23.17
C LEU A 15 3.19 44.07 23.47
N VAL A 16 3.46 43.74 24.74
CA VAL A 16 3.76 42.37 25.17
C VAL A 16 2.56 41.45 24.92
N GLY A 17 1.34 41.91 25.21
CA GLY A 17 0.11 41.15 24.95
C GLY A 17 -0.07 40.80 23.48
N THR A 18 0.03 41.80 22.59
CA THR A 18 -0.10 41.61 21.14
C THR A 18 0.98 40.69 20.57
N LEU A 19 2.25 40.87 20.96
CA LEU A 19 3.34 39.97 20.55
C LEU A 19 3.11 38.54 21.06
N GLY A 20 2.67 38.38 22.31
CA GLY A 20 2.29 37.08 22.87
C GLY A 20 1.15 36.43 22.10
N THR A 21 0.10 37.18 21.75
CA THR A 21 -1.02 36.70 20.94
C THR A 21 -0.58 36.30 19.54
N ILE A 22 0.23 37.10 18.85
CA ILE A 22 0.72 36.79 17.50
C ILE A 22 1.55 35.49 17.51
N LEU A 23 2.45 35.34 18.49
CA LEU A 23 3.26 34.13 18.62
C LEU A 23 2.43 32.90 18.95
N ALA A 24 1.49 33.00 19.89
CA ALA A 24 0.60 31.90 20.26
C ALA A 24 -0.28 31.45 19.09
N THR A 25 -0.87 32.41 18.35
CA THR A 25 -1.69 32.12 17.17
C THR A 25 -0.86 31.48 16.06
N SER A 26 0.34 31.99 15.79
CA SER A 26 1.25 31.42 14.78
C SER A 26 1.65 29.98 15.08
N LEU A 27 1.94 29.65 16.35
CA LEU A 27 2.25 28.29 16.78
C LEU A 27 1.03 27.37 16.65
N ALA A 28 -0.15 27.84 17.05
CA ALA A 28 -1.39 27.08 16.94
C ALA A 28 -1.76 26.80 15.46
N ASP A 29 -1.62 27.80 14.59
CA ASP A 29 -1.89 27.66 13.16
C ASP A 29 -0.87 26.77 12.48
N ARG A 30 0.40 26.84 12.86
CA ARG A 30 1.42 25.91 12.34
C ARG A 30 1.15 24.47 12.79
N ALA A 31 0.70 24.26 14.03
CA ALA A 31 0.30 22.94 14.51
C ALA A 31 -0.94 22.40 13.79
N ARG A 32 -1.95 23.24 13.54
CA ARG A 32 -3.14 22.89 12.74
C ARG A 32 -2.76 22.60 11.29
N TRP A 33 -1.93 23.43 10.66
CA TRP A 33 -1.44 23.25 9.30
C TRP A 33 -0.71 21.91 9.18
N ARG A 34 0.22 21.60 10.08
CA ARG A 34 0.94 20.31 10.09
C ARG A 34 0.00 19.12 10.23
N ARG A 35 -1.02 19.20 11.10
CA ARG A 35 -2.04 18.14 11.24
C ARG A 35 -2.90 17.97 10.00
N SER A 36 -3.34 19.06 9.38
CA SER A 36 -4.11 18.99 8.13
C SER A 36 -3.28 18.41 6.97
N GLN A 37 -1.99 18.79 6.89
CA GLN A 37 -1.08 18.24 5.89
C GLN A 37 -0.79 16.76 6.13
N SER A 38 -0.59 16.33 7.38
CA SER A 38 -0.35 14.92 7.69
C SER A 38 -1.53 14.05 7.29
N VAL A 39 -2.77 14.48 7.59
CA VAL A 39 -4.00 13.76 7.18
C VAL A 39 -4.06 13.61 5.66
N ARG A 40 -3.81 14.68 4.90
CA ARG A 40 -3.83 14.62 3.43
C ARG A 40 -2.73 13.72 2.84
N TRP A 41 -1.56 13.69 3.48
CA TRP A 41 -0.48 12.80 3.06
C TRP A 41 -0.79 11.33 3.39
N ASP A 42 -1.44 11.07 4.52
CA ASP A 42 -1.87 9.71 4.90
C ASP A 42 -2.98 9.20 3.97
N GLU A 43 -3.95 10.04 3.60
CA GLU A 43 -4.98 9.72 2.60
C GLU A 43 -4.36 9.37 1.25
N ARG A 44 -3.47 10.22 0.71
CA ARG A 44 -2.79 9.95 -0.57
C ARG A 44 -1.93 8.69 -0.54
N ARG A 45 -1.29 8.42 0.61
CA ARG A 45 -0.51 7.20 0.80
C ARG A 45 -1.42 5.97 0.82
N LEU A 46 -2.56 6.04 1.50
CA LEU A 46 -3.56 4.97 1.48
C LEU A 46 -4.03 4.71 0.05
N ASP A 47 -4.37 5.74 -0.71
CA ASP A 47 -4.79 5.61 -2.10
C ASP A 47 -3.71 4.92 -2.95
N ALA A 48 -2.45 5.36 -2.84
CA ALA A 48 -1.33 4.72 -3.53
C ALA A 48 -1.16 3.24 -3.15
N TYR A 49 -1.37 2.90 -1.88
CA TYR A 49 -1.28 1.52 -1.41
C TYR A 49 -2.41 0.65 -1.98
N VAL A 50 -3.64 1.18 -1.97
CA VAL A 50 -4.82 0.51 -2.50
C VAL A 50 -4.68 0.31 -4.00
N ASP A 51 -4.36 1.35 -4.76
CA ASP A 51 -4.21 1.30 -6.22
C ASP A 51 -3.15 0.29 -6.65
N TYR A 52 -2.01 0.27 -5.95
CA TYR A 52 -0.96 -0.72 -6.19
C TYR A 52 -1.45 -2.15 -5.94
N ALA A 53 -2.12 -2.39 -4.80
CA ALA A 53 -2.66 -3.69 -4.46
C ALA A 53 -3.72 -4.16 -5.46
N HIS A 54 -4.56 -3.25 -5.96
CA HIS A 54 -5.55 -3.54 -6.99
C HIS A 54 -4.89 -3.94 -8.30
N ALA A 55 -3.92 -3.18 -8.79
CA ALA A 55 -3.22 -3.49 -10.03
C ALA A 55 -2.51 -4.86 -9.98
N LEU A 56 -1.84 -5.19 -8.87
CA LEU A 56 -1.22 -6.51 -8.70
C LEU A 56 -2.24 -7.64 -8.64
N LYS A 57 -3.37 -7.45 -7.96
CA LYS A 57 -4.44 -8.45 -7.89
C LYS A 57 -5.11 -8.69 -9.23
N GLU A 58 -5.29 -7.64 -10.05
CA GLU A 58 -5.80 -7.77 -11.41
C GLU A 58 -4.90 -8.68 -12.25
N SER A 59 -3.59 -8.41 -12.30
CA SER A 59 -2.65 -9.25 -13.07
C SER A 59 -2.53 -10.66 -12.50
N HIS A 60 -2.48 -10.80 -11.17
CA HIS A 60 -2.44 -12.10 -10.51
C HIS A 60 -3.69 -12.94 -10.82
N SER A 61 -4.88 -12.33 -10.82
CA SER A 61 -6.13 -13.02 -11.15
C SER A 61 -6.11 -13.57 -12.58
N VAL A 62 -5.65 -12.79 -13.55
CA VAL A 62 -5.50 -13.26 -14.94
C VAL A 62 -4.49 -14.41 -15.02
N ALA A 63 -3.33 -14.27 -14.38
CA ALA A 63 -2.31 -15.31 -14.36
C ALA A 63 -2.80 -16.61 -13.70
N LEU A 64 -3.60 -16.52 -12.63
CA LEU A 64 -4.26 -17.68 -12.01
C LEU A 64 -5.21 -18.38 -12.98
N ARG A 65 -6.01 -17.64 -13.75
CA ARG A 65 -6.94 -18.23 -14.73
C ARG A 65 -6.19 -18.93 -15.87
N MET A 66 -5.11 -18.34 -16.37
CA MET A 66 -4.26 -18.92 -17.41
C MET A 66 -3.52 -20.18 -16.96
N THR A 67 -3.31 -20.35 -15.66
CA THR A 67 -2.59 -21.48 -15.06
C THR A 67 -3.53 -22.47 -14.36
N ALA A 68 -4.84 -22.39 -14.62
CA ALA A 68 -5.85 -23.24 -13.97
C ALA A 68 -5.58 -24.73 -14.22
N ASP A 69 -5.22 -25.10 -15.45
CA ASP A 69 -5.00 -26.49 -15.85
C ASP A 69 -3.77 -27.14 -15.18
N LEU A 70 -2.84 -26.32 -14.67
CA LEU A 70 -1.65 -26.79 -13.94
C LEU A 70 -1.95 -27.17 -12.49
N ARG A 71 -3.18 -26.96 -12.02
CA ARG A 71 -3.56 -27.13 -10.60
C ARG A 71 -4.82 -27.97 -10.49
N PRO A 72 -4.67 -29.27 -10.14
CA PRO A 72 -5.80 -30.13 -9.82
C PRO A 72 -6.68 -29.48 -8.73
N GLY A 73 -7.99 -29.37 -8.96
CA GLY A 73 -8.93 -28.75 -8.01
C GLY A 73 -8.96 -27.21 -8.02
N SER A 74 -8.34 -26.54 -9.00
CA SER A 74 -8.45 -25.09 -9.10
C SER A 74 -9.90 -24.64 -9.32
N HIS A 75 -10.39 -23.73 -8.47
CA HIS A 75 -11.68 -23.06 -8.66
C HIS A 75 -11.61 -21.88 -9.64
N SER A 76 -10.44 -21.58 -10.20
CA SER A 76 -10.27 -20.50 -11.17
C SER A 76 -10.97 -20.87 -12.47
N HIS A 77 -11.86 -20.00 -12.95
CA HIS A 77 -12.43 -20.18 -14.28
C HIS A 77 -11.34 -19.96 -15.35
N PRO A 78 -11.04 -20.96 -16.21
CA PRO A 78 -10.02 -20.81 -17.24
C PRO A 78 -10.28 -19.60 -18.15
N ILE A 79 -9.23 -19.14 -18.82
CA ILE A 79 -9.32 -18.08 -19.82
C ILE A 79 -8.58 -18.56 -21.07
N ASP A 80 -9.06 -18.13 -22.23
CA ASP A 80 -8.30 -18.31 -23.47
C ASP A 80 -6.89 -17.70 -23.33
N ARG A 81 -5.89 -18.35 -23.94
CA ARG A 81 -4.49 -17.97 -23.80
C ARG A 81 -4.21 -16.61 -24.43
N GLU A 82 -4.77 -16.33 -25.60
CA GLU A 82 -4.57 -15.07 -26.31
C GLU A 82 -5.22 -13.92 -25.53
N ASP A 83 -6.47 -14.13 -25.08
CA ASP A 83 -7.18 -13.17 -24.21
C ASP A 83 -6.42 -12.89 -22.91
N GLY A 84 -5.87 -13.93 -22.28
CA GLY A 84 -5.08 -13.82 -21.06
C GLY A 84 -3.80 -13.00 -21.27
N LEU A 85 -3.06 -13.26 -22.35
CA LEU A 85 -1.86 -12.51 -22.70
C LEU A 85 -2.17 -11.04 -23.01
N ALA A 86 -3.24 -10.77 -23.75
CA ALA A 86 -3.69 -9.40 -24.04
C ALA A 86 -4.04 -8.63 -22.75
N ARG A 87 -4.75 -9.27 -21.82
CA ARG A 87 -5.09 -8.67 -20.52
C ARG A 87 -3.84 -8.40 -19.68
N LEU A 88 -2.91 -9.35 -19.58
CA LEU A 88 -1.65 -9.12 -18.85
C LEU A 88 -0.85 -7.96 -19.45
N ALA A 89 -0.77 -7.86 -20.77
CA ALA A 89 -0.09 -6.73 -21.44
C ALA A 89 -0.78 -5.40 -21.15
N SER A 90 -2.12 -5.35 -21.16
CA SER A 90 -2.87 -4.12 -20.86
C SER A 90 -2.65 -3.64 -19.41
N SER A 91 -2.42 -4.55 -18.47
CA SER A 91 -2.18 -4.22 -17.06
C SER A 91 -0.77 -3.69 -16.80
N ASP A 92 0.20 -3.95 -17.69
CA ASP A 92 1.61 -3.59 -17.46
C ASP A 92 1.79 -2.06 -17.31
N ALA A 93 1.15 -1.25 -18.16
CA ALA A 93 1.26 0.21 -18.10
C ALA A 93 0.68 0.78 -16.79
N ARG A 94 -0.51 0.31 -16.39
CA ARG A 94 -1.14 0.72 -15.13
C ARG A 94 -0.26 0.37 -13.93
N ARG A 95 0.33 -0.83 -13.93
CA ARG A 95 1.20 -1.32 -12.84
C ARG A 95 2.44 -0.46 -12.66
N THR A 96 3.03 0.03 -13.75
CA THR A 96 4.18 0.95 -13.69
C THR A 96 3.80 2.27 -13.02
N ILE A 97 2.68 2.88 -13.41
CA ILE A 97 2.22 4.16 -12.84
C ILE A 97 1.95 4.04 -11.34
N VAL A 98 1.20 3.00 -10.91
CA VAL A 98 0.91 2.82 -9.49
C VAL A 98 2.15 2.44 -8.67
N TRP A 99 3.13 1.78 -9.29
CA TRP A 99 4.44 1.51 -8.66
C TRP A 99 5.22 2.81 -8.41
N GLU A 100 5.28 3.71 -9.39
CA GLU A 100 5.92 5.03 -9.23
C GLU A 100 5.25 5.86 -8.12
N ASN A 101 3.91 5.87 -8.08
CA ASN A 101 3.18 6.55 -7.01
C ASN A 101 3.49 5.95 -5.63
N LEU A 102 3.58 4.62 -5.54
CA LEU A 102 3.97 3.94 -4.31
C LEU A 102 5.38 4.31 -3.86
N LEU A 103 6.34 4.41 -4.79
CA LEU A 103 7.72 4.83 -4.50
C LEU A 103 7.79 6.25 -3.95
N LEU A 104 6.93 7.15 -4.43
CA LEU A 104 6.92 8.56 -4.02
C LEU A 104 6.27 8.78 -2.65
N LEU A 105 5.27 7.97 -2.29
CA LEU A 105 4.41 8.21 -1.12
C LEU A 105 4.61 7.20 0.02
N GLY A 106 5.14 6.03 -0.29
CA GLY A 106 5.35 4.95 0.66
C GLY A 106 6.61 5.14 1.51
N ASP A 107 6.59 4.57 2.72
CA ASP A 107 7.81 4.42 3.51
C ASP A 107 8.65 3.24 3.00
N GLU A 108 9.93 3.25 3.33
CA GLU A 108 10.91 2.23 2.94
C GLU A 108 10.42 0.79 3.20
N SER A 109 9.84 0.53 4.38
CA SER A 109 9.44 -0.84 4.75
C SER A 109 8.25 -1.33 3.93
N THR A 110 7.31 -0.42 3.60
CA THR A 110 6.16 -0.76 2.75
C THR A 110 6.58 -0.94 1.29
N VAL A 111 7.46 -0.09 0.77
CA VAL A 111 8.01 -0.23 -0.59
C VAL A 111 8.79 -1.53 -0.75
N ALA A 112 9.62 -1.90 0.23
CA ALA A 112 10.35 -3.16 0.20
C ALA A 112 9.41 -4.37 0.20
N ALA A 113 8.39 -4.38 1.08
CA ALA A 113 7.40 -5.46 1.11
C ALA A 113 6.56 -5.52 -0.18
N ALA A 114 6.26 -4.37 -0.79
CA ALA A 114 5.57 -4.29 -2.06
C ALA A 114 6.37 -4.88 -3.23
N ALA A 115 7.69 -4.64 -3.25
CA ALA A 115 8.59 -5.24 -4.24
C ALA A 115 8.57 -6.77 -4.15
N VAL A 116 8.67 -7.32 -2.92
CA VAL A 116 8.59 -8.77 -2.68
C VAL A 116 7.27 -9.34 -3.19
N TRP A 117 6.14 -8.65 -2.94
CA TRP A 117 4.84 -9.10 -3.44
C TRP A 117 4.74 -9.05 -4.97
N ARG A 118 5.20 -7.97 -5.61
CA ARG A 118 5.25 -7.87 -7.07
C ARG A 118 6.11 -8.96 -7.69
N ASP A 119 7.28 -9.20 -7.14
CA ASP A 119 8.20 -10.21 -7.66
C ASP A 119 7.58 -11.61 -7.55
N ALA A 120 6.87 -11.91 -6.46
CA ALA A 120 6.11 -13.16 -6.32
C ALA A 120 4.99 -13.28 -7.36
N VAL A 121 4.22 -12.19 -7.61
CA VAL A 121 3.18 -12.18 -8.66
C VAL A 121 3.79 -12.37 -10.05
N TRP A 122 4.93 -11.74 -10.33
CA TRP A 122 5.64 -11.90 -11.60
C TRP A 122 6.08 -13.33 -11.87
N GLN A 123 6.46 -14.09 -10.85
CA GLN A 123 6.79 -15.50 -11.03
C GLN A 123 5.58 -16.32 -11.52
N VAL A 124 4.36 -16.00 -11.05
CA VAL A 124 3.12 -16.59 -11.56
C VAL A 124 2.81 -16.11 -12.98
N GLU A 125 3.03 -14.83 -13.29
CA GLU A 125 2.85 -14.30 -14.65
C GLU A 125 3.84 -14.94 -15.65
N ARG A 126 5.09 -15.15 -15.25
CA ARG A 126 6.09 -15.84 -16.08
C ARG A 126 5.67 -17.27 -16.38
N LEU A 127 5.10 -17.97 -15.40
CA LEU A 127 4.51 -19.29 -15.60
C LEU A 127 3.31 -19.22 -16.57
N ALA A 128 2.39 -18.29 -16.37
CA ALA A 128 1.22 -18.10 -17.25
C ALA A 128 1.62 -17.80 -18.70
N ARG A 129 2.66 -16.99 -18.90
CA ARG A 129 3.23 -16.65 -20.22
C ARG A 129 4.00 -17.82 -20.84
N GLY A 130 4.31 -18.89 -20.10
CA GLY A 130 5.14 -20.00 -20.56
C GLY A 130 6.62 -19.62 -20.69
N ILE A 131 7.06 -18.60 -19.95
CA ILE A 131 8.48 -18.17 -19.89
C ILE A 131 9.29 -19.12 -19.00
N ILE A 132 8.63 -19.72 -18.00
CA ILE A 132 9.21 -20.75 -17.15
C ILE A 132 8.37 -22.01 -17.23
N GLU A 133 9.04 -23.14 -17.09
CA GLU A 133 8.37 -24.42 -16.92
C GLU A 133 7.62 -24.47 -15.58
N PRO A 134 6.49 -25.20 -15.50
CA PRO A 134 5.80 -25.43 -14.24
C PRO A 134 6.74 -26.06 -13.20
N PRO A 135 6.91 -25.45 -12.02
CA PRO A 135 7.65 -26.09 -10.95
C PRO A 135 6.94 -27.36 -10.49
N GLN A 136 7.68 -28.29 -9.89
CA GLN A 136 7.12 -29.51 -9.30
C GLN A 136 5.99 -29.22 -8.29
N ASP A 137 6.10 -28.09 -7.57
CA ASP A 137 5.10 -27.63 -6.62
C ASP A 137 4.59 -26.21 -7.00
N VAL A 138 3.60 -26.17 -7.91
CA VAL A 138 2.89 -24.94 -8.28
C VAL A 138 2.17 -24.31 -7.09
N SER A 139 1.71 -25.12 -6.13
CA SER A 139 1.02 -24.62 -4.94
C SER A 139 1.94 -23.79 -4.06
N ARG A 140 3.22 -24.17 -3.91
CA ARG A 140 4.22 -23.35 -3.20
C ARG A 140 4.42 -21.99 -3.84
N LEU A 141 4.40 -21.91 -5.17
CA LEU A 141 4.48 -20.63 -5.89
C LEU A 141 3.27 -19.73 -5.58
N LEU A 142 2.07 -20.30 -5.45
CA LEU A 142 0.89 -19.52 -5.06
C LEU A 142 0.89 -19.13 -3.58
N THR A 143 1.38 -20.02 -2.72
CA THR A 143 1.54 -19.74 -1.29
C THR A 143 2.48 -18.56 -1.06
N SER A 144 3.60 -18.49 -1.79
CA SER A 144 4.55 -17.37 -1.65
C SER A 144 3.93 -16.02 -2.03
N VAL A 145 3.03 -15.98 -3.02
CA VAL A 145 2.27 -14.76 -3.35
C VAL A 145 1.40 -14.32 -2.18
N ASN A 146 0.70 -15.25 -1.53
CA ASN A 146 -0.15 -14.93 -0.37
C ASN A 146 0.68 -14.46 0.83
N GLU A 147 1.80 -15.10 1.12
CA GLU A 147 2.72 -14.69 2.19
C GLU A 147 3.32 -13.30 1.93
N ALA A 148 3.75 -13.03 0.70
CA ALA A 148 4.29 -11.72 0.32
C ALA A 148 3.22 -10.62 0.39
N ARG A 149 2.00 -10.93 -0.07
CA ARG A 149 0.84 -10.03 0.05
C ARG A 149 0.56 -9.68 1.52
N ASP A 150 0.55 -10.68 2.38
CA ASP A 150 0.32 -10.49 3.80
C ASP A 150 1.43 -9.64 4.44
N GLY A 151 2.68 -9.85 4.03
CA GLY A 151 3.81 -8.98 4.37
C GLY A 151 3.58 -7.51 3.97
N TYR A 152 3.11 -7.28 2.74
CA TYR A 152 2.77 -5.95 2.25
C TYR A 152 1.66 -5.29 3.07
N TYR A 153 0.52 -5.96 3.31
CA TYR A 153 -0.57 -5.39 4.11
C TYR A 153 -0.14 -5.10 5.54
N ARG A 154 0.73 -5.94 6.13
CA ARG A 154 1.28 -5.68 7.46
C ARG A 154 2.13 -4.41 7.49
N ALA A 155 2.98 -4.20 6.49
CA ALA A 155 3.80 -2.99 6.37
C ALA A 155 2.95 -1.74 6.11
N ALA A 156 2.02 -1.80 5.15
CA ALA A 156 1.11 -0.71 4.80
C ALA A 156 0.26 -0.26 6.01
N ARG A 157 -0.27 -1.21 6.80
CA ARG A 157 -1.03 -0.89 8.03
C ARG A 157 -0.17 -0.15 9.06
N ARG A 158 1.07 -0.62 9.29
CA ARG A 158 1.99 0.06 10.22
C ARG A 158 2.34 1.46 9.74
N SER A 159 2.59 1.62 8.43
CA SER A 159 2.87 2.90 7.78
C SER A 159 1.76 3.94 7.97
N LEU A 160 0.51 3.49 7.95
CA LEU A 160 -0.68 4.32 8.15
C LEU A 160 -1.06 4.48 9.64
N GLY A 161 -0.24 3.97 10.58
CA GLY A 161 -0.54 4.03 12.01
C GLY A 161 -1.73 3.18 12.45
N VAL A 162 -2.19 2.25 11.62
CA VAL A 162 -3.31 1.35 11.95
C VAL A 162 -2.85 0.34 12.98
N ARG A 163 -3.42 0.42 14.18
CA ARG A 163 -3.16 -0.49 15.30
C ARG A 163 -4.05 -1.74 15.25
N GLY A 164 -3.65 -2.78 15.96
CA GLY A 164 -4.44 -4.01 16.11
C GLY A 164 -3.91 -5.21 15.30
N GLY A 165 -4.46 -6.38 15.59
CA GLY A 165 -3.93 -7.71 15.26
C GLY A 165 -3.73 -8.08 13.79
N SER A 166 -3.41 -9.35 13.58
CA SER A 166 -3.08 -9.90 12.27
C SER A 166 -4.28 -9.87 11.31
N VAL A 167 -4.01 -9.50 10.05
CA VAL A 167 -4.95 -9.60 8.92
C VAL A 167 -4.43 -10.57 7.86
N GLU A 168 -3.46 -11.38 8.23
CA GLU A 168 -2.84 -12.38 7.37
C GLU A 168 -3.89 -13.43 7.01
N GLN A 169 -3.93 -13.80 5.74
CA GLN A 169 -4.83 -14.85 5.26
C GLN A 169 -4.07 -16.08 4.80
N SER A 170 -2.76 -15.99 4.56
CA SER A 170 -1.93 -17.11 4.12
C SER A 170 -1.98 -18.31 5.07
N PRO A 171 -1.99 -18.17 6.42
CA PRO A 171 -2.08 -19.34 7.29
C PRO A 171 -3.42 -20.06 7.18
N ALA A 172 -4.52 -19.29 7.11
CA ALA A 172 -5.87 -19.82 6.95
C ALA A 172 -6.05 -20.52 5.59
N LEU A 173 -5.47 -19.95 4.52
CA LEU A 173 -5.48 -20.55 3.20
C LEU A 173 -4.67 -21.86 3.17
N GLN A 174 -3.48 -21.88 3.77
CA GLN A 174 -2.65 -23.09 3.88
C GLN A 174 -3.40 -24.21 4.63
N GLN A 175 -4.09 -23.88 5.73
CA GLN A 175 -4.87 -24.85 6.47
C GLN A 175 -5.98 -25.45 5.60
N ARG A 176 -6.74 -24.61 4.87
CA ARG A 176 -7.79 -25.08 3.96
C ARG A 176 -7.25 -26.02 2.87
N PHE A 177 -6.15 -25.66 2.22
CA PHE A 177 -5.53 -26.53 1.21
C PHE A 177 -4.95 -27.83 1.77
N SER A 178 -4.60 -27.84 3.06
CA SER A 178 -4.12 -29.05 3.74
C SER A 178 -5.27 -30.01 4.08
N THR A 179 -6.46 -29.49 4.38
CA THR A 179 -7.66 -30.29 4.70
C THR A 179 -8.35 -30.85 3.45
N ASP A 180 -8.19 -30.21 2.29
CA ASP A 180 -8.76 -30.66 1.01
C ASP A 180 -7.86 -31.68 0.26
N ARG A 181 -6.73 -32.11 0.83
CA ARG A 181 -5.93 -33.22 0.26
C ARG A 181 -6.51 -34.57 0.70
N PRO A 182 -6.79 -35.51 -0.22
CA PRO A 182 -7.21 -36.88 0.11
C PRO A 182 -6.10 -37.67 0.81
#